data_AF-A0A8J2P4E6-F1
#
_entry.id   AF-A0A8J2P4E6-F1
#
_cell.length_a   1.000
_cell.length_b   1.000
_cell.length_c   1.000
_cell.angle_alpha   90.00
_cell.angle_beta   90.00
_cell.angle_gamma   90.00
#
_symmetry.space_group_name_H-M   'P 1'
#
loop_
_entity.id
_entity.type
_entity.pdbx_description
1 polymer ?
#
loop_
_entity_poly.entity_id
_entity_poly.type
_entity_poly.pdbx_seq_one_letter_code
_entity_poly.pdbx_strand_id
1 'polypeptide(L)'
;VALYDTLQSVFNTTPSGFIGHSAGELLCGYADGCLTAEQVLVISDVRGRAMQEARPVLGAMAAVGLSWQEIQNICPPDVYPACNNASKNVTVSGSLDSVLNFVNDLQAQGVYAKVVDSCDCSPHSPLASDAAVLFRKNLQGVVSIEKPRSSKWICTS
;
A
#
# COMPACT_ATOMS: atom_id res chain seq x y z
N VAL A 1 -11.90 9.83 -1.85
CA VAL A 1 -13.09 10.45 -1.23
C VAL A 1 -13.91 11.15 -2.30
N ALA A 2 -13.46 12.28 -2.85
CA ALA A 2 -14.22 13.04 -3.86
C ALA A 2 -14.79 12.20 -5.02
N LEU A 3 -13.98 11.34 -5.66
CA LEU A 3 -14.47 10.48 -6.73
C LEU A 3 -15.60 9.54 -6.27
N TYR A 4 -15.51 8.98 -5.07
CA TYR A 4 -16.57 8.14 -4.51
C TYR A 4 -17.86 8.93 -4.29
N ASP A 5 -17.76 10.14 -3.73
CA ASP A 5 -18.92 11.02 -3.53
C ASP A 5 -19.56 11.41 -4.87
N THR A 6 -18.75 11.73 -5.88
CA THR A 6 -19.24 12.01 -7.23
C THR A 6 -19.99 10.82 -7.81
N LEU A 7 -19.42 9.61 -7.74
CA LEU A 7 -20.05 8.40 -8.29
C LEU A 7 -21.39 8.11 -7.58
N GLN A 8 -21.41 8.22 -6.25
CA GLN A 8 -22.64 8.08 -5.45
C GLN A 8 -23.69 9.12 -5.87
N SER A 9 -23.31 10.39 -6.03
CA SER A 9 -24.25 11.46 -6.39
C SER A 9 -24.79 11.35 -7.82
N VAL A 10 -23.94 10.95 -8.78
CA VAL A 10 -24.30 10.86 -10.20
C VAL A 10 -25.16 9.64 -10.48
N PHE A 11 -24.80 8.49 -9.91
CA PHE A 11 -25.46 7.23 -10.20
C PHE A 11 -26.53 6.86 -9.16
N ASN A 12 -26.58 7.55 -8.02
CA ASN A 12 -27.44 7.21 -6.88
C ASN A 12 -27.29 5.74 -6.46
N THR A 13 -26.05 5.24 -6.47
CA THR A 13 -25.74 3.82 -6.21
C THR A 13 -24.82 3.64 -5.01
N THR A 14 -25.21 2.74 -4.10
CA THR A 14 -24.33 2.26 -3.03
C THR A 14 -23.62 0.97 -3.46
N PRO A 15 -22.29 0.84 -3.27
CA PRO A 15 -21.59 -0.41 -3.58
C PRO A 15 -22.12 -1.60 -2.78
N SER A 16 -22.26 -2.74 -3.45
CA SER A 16 -22.56 -4.03 -2.81
C SER A 16 -21.35 -4.59 -2.06
N GLY A 17 -20.14 -4.19 -2.45
CA GLY A 17 -18.88 -4.56 -1.82
C GLY A 17 -17.74 -3.69 -2.33
N PHE A 18 -16.63 -3.67 -1.60
CA PHE A 18 -15.44 -2.93 -1.97
C PHE A 18 -14.18 -3.59 -1.41
N ILE A 19 -13.10 -3.40 -2.16
CA ILE A 19 -11.76 -3.89 -1.86
C ILE A 19 -10.79 -2.73 -2.02
N GLY A 20 -9.90 -2.56 -1.05
CA GLY A 20 -8.85 -1.54 -1.10
C GLY A 20 -7.55 -2.18 -1.59
N HIS A 21 -6.64 -1.37 -2.10
CA HIS A 21 -5.25 -1.79 -2.32
C HIS A 21 -4.35 -0.80 -1.61
N SER A 22 -3.57 -1.27 -0.63
CA SER A 22 -2.66 -0.39 0.12
C SER A 22 -3.40 0.82 0.71
N ALA A 23 -3.02 2.05 0.34
CA ALA A 23 -3.68 3.29 0.73
C ALA A 23 -5.16 3.38 0.36
N GLY A 24 -5.61 2.60 -0.63
CA GLY A 24 -7.02 2.48 -1.00
C GLY A 24 -7.91 1.98 0.14
N GLU A 25 -7.38 1.27 1.14
CA GLU A 25 -8.18 0.84 2.29
C GLU A 25 -8.70 2.00 3.14
N LEU A 26 -8.06 3.18 3.10
CA LEU A 26 -8.60 4.37 3.74
C LEU A 26 -9.91 4.81 3.08
N LEU A 27 -10.00 4.69 1.75
CA LEU A 27 -11.24 4.93 1.04
C LEU A 27 -12.29 3.87 1.36
N CYS A 28 -11.89 2.60 1.56
CA CYS A 28 -12.81 1.56 2.02
C CYS A 28 -13.39 1.89 3.39
N GLY A 29 -12.57 2.34 4.34
CA GLY A 29 -13.05 2.80 5.65
C GLY A 29 -14.07 3.94 5.54
N TYR A 30 -13.85 4.89 4.62
CA TYR A 30 -14.81 5.95 4.35
C TYR A 30 -16.11 5.44 3.68
N ALA A 31 -15.98 4.61 2.65
CA ALA A 31 -17.10 4.05 1.91
C ALA A 31 -17.96 3.10 2.76
N ASP A 32 -17.38 2.45 3.77
CA ASP A 32 -18.07 1.62 4.77
C ASP A 32 -18.71 2.44 5.89
N GLY A 33 -18.41 3.75 5.95
CA GLY A 33 -18.82 4.63 7.04
C GLY A 33 -18.06 4.41 8.36
N CYS A 34 -16.97 3.65 8.35
CA CYS A 34 -16.07 3.46 9.50
C CYS A 34 -15.22 4.72 9.78
N LEU A 35 -14.90 5.48 8.73
CA LEU A 35 -14.12 6.70 8.80
C LEU A 35 -14.90 7.86 8.21
N THR A 36 -14.72 9.06 8.76
CA THR A 36 -15.15 10.30 8.11
C THR A 36 -14.15 10.71 7.02
N ALA A 37 -14.56 11.60 6.12
CA ALA A 37 -13.65 12.17 5.12
C ALA A 37 -12.44 12.87 5.78
N GLU A 38 -12.68 13.61 6.87
CA GLU A 38 -11.63 14.27 7.65
C GLU A 38 -10.64 13.26 8.25
N GLN A 39 -11.15 12.18 8.85
CA GLN A 39 -10.29 11.12 9.39
C GLN A 39 -9.44 10.48 8.30
N VAL A 40 -9.99 10.24 7.10
CA VAL A 40 -9.19 9.73 5.97
C VAL A 40 -8.05 10.68 5.59
N LEU A 41 -8.31 12.00 5.56
CA LEU A 41 -7.27 12.99 5.26
C LEU A 41 -6.19 13.00 6.34
N VAL A 42 -6.59 13.06 7.62
CA VAL A 42 -5.67 13.05 8.75
C VAL A 42 -4.81 11.77 8.77
N ILE A 43 -5.43 10.60 8.57
CA ILE A 43 -4.68 9.33 8.52
C ILE A 43 -3.72 9.31 7.33
N SER A 44 -4.15 9.76 6.15
CA SER A 44 -3.30 9.78 4.95
C SER A 44 -2.06 10.66 5.16
N ASP A 45 -2.28 11.82 5.75
CA ASP A 45 -1.25 12.83 6.04
C ASP A 45 -0.25 12.34 7.11
N VAL A 46 -0.74 11.80 8.23
CA VAL A 46 0.09 11.21 9.28
C VAL A 46 0.88 10.01 8.76
N ARG A 47 0.27 9.16 7.93
CA ARG A 47 0.94 8.02 7.30
C ARG A 47 2.07 8.49 6.38
N GLY A 48 1.79 9.46 5.52
CA GLY A 48 2.78 10.01 4.57
C GLY A 48 3.99 10.59 5.30
N ARG A 49 3.76 11.41 6.32
CA ARG A 49 4.84 11.97 7.15
C ARG A 49 5.66 10.89 7.85
N ALA A 50 5.00 9.90 8.47
CA ALA A 50 5.70 8.84 9.17
C ALA A 50 6.63 8.05 8.23
N MET A 51 6.18 7.78 6.99
CA MET A 51 7.01 7.11 5.96
C MET A 51 8.18 7.97 5.47
N GLN A 52 8.02 9.30 5.43
CA GLN A 52 9.11 10.21 5.06
C GLN A 52 10.12 10.38 6.20
N GLU A 53 9.66 10.46 7.44
CA GLU A 53 10.49 10.68 8.63
C GLU A 53 11.29 9.43 9.00
N ALA A 54 10.64 8.27 9.05
CA ALA A 54 11.29 6.99 9.36
C ALA A 54 11.86 6.34 8.10
N ARG A 55 12.77 7.05 7.44
CA ARG A 55 13.48 6.57 6.25
C ARG A 55 14.96 6.39 6.55
N PRO A 56 15.37 5.25 7.17
CA PRO A 56 16.78 5.00 7.45
C PRO A 56 17.62 4.84 6.18
N VAL A 57 16.99 4.34 5.10
CA VAL A 57 17.58 4.18 3.76
C VAL A 57 16.53 4.55 2.71
N LEU A 58 16.98 5.00 1.53
CA LEU A 58 16.08 5.17 0.39
C LEU A 58 15.50 3.80 0.01
N GLY A 59 14.18 3.76 -0.17
CA GLY A 59 13.44 2.58 -0.59
C GLY A 59 12.98 2.68 -2.04
N ALA A 60 12.54 1.56 -2.59
CA ALA A 60 11.83 1.53 -3.86
C ALA A 60 10.83 0.38 -3.90
N MET A 61 9.95 0.43 -4.89
CA MET A 61 9.06 -0.65 -5.25
C MET A 61 9.15 -0.95 -6.74
N ALA A 62 8.87 -2.19 -7.14
CA ALA A 62 8.80 -2.57 -8.55
C ALA A 62 7.70 -3.60 -8.80
N ALA A 63 6.96 -3.44 -9.89
CA ALA A 63 6.05 -4.46 -10.39
C ALA A 63 6.83 -5.50 -11.21
N VAL A 64 6.60 -6.77 -10.92
CA VAL A 64 7.30 -7.93 -11.51
C VAL A 64 6.28 -8.90 -12.10
N GLY A 65 6.55 -9.37 -13.30
CA GLY A 65 5.70 -10.29 -14.08
C GLY A 65 5.85 -11.76 -13.68
N LEU A 66 5.88 -12.03 -12.38
CA LEU A 66 6.01 -13.35 -11.78
C LEU A 66 4.88 -13.60 -10.77
N SER A 67 4.65 -14.86 -10.44
CA SER A 67 3.74 -15.25 -9.36
C SER A 67 4.33 -14.97 -7.98
N TRP A 68 3.46 -14.98 -6.96
CA TRP A 68 3.87 -14.82 -5.57
C TRP A 68 4.88 -15.88 -5.13
N GLN A 69 4.67 -17.13 -5.52
CA GLN A 69 5.55 -18.25 -5.17
C GLN A 69 6.91 -18.14 -5.87
N GLU A 70 6.94 -17.75 -7.15
CA GLU A 70 8.20 -17.54 -7.87
C GLU A 70 9.02 -16.43 -7.23
N ILE A 71 8.39 -15.29 -6.92
CA ILE A 71 9.11 -14.12 -6.39
C ILE A 71 9.71 -14.37 -5.01
N GLN A 72 9.03 -15.14 -4.15
CA GLN A 72 9.52 -15.50 -2.81
C GLN A 72 10.83 -16.29 -2.85
N ASN A 73 11.06 -17.06 -3.92
CA ASN A 73 12.23 -17.92 -4.04
C ASN A 73 13.46 -17.20 -4.60
N ILE A 74 13.27 -16.03 -5.23
CA ILE A 74 14.35 -15.33 -5.95
C ILE A 74 14.62 -13.93 -5.42
N CYS A 75 13.80 -13.42 -4.49
CA CYS A 75 14.02 -12.14 -3.86
C CYS A 75 15.37 -12.13 -3.10
N PRO A 76 16.23 -11.11 -3.32
CA PRO A 76 17.43 -10.94 -2.51
C PRO A 76 17.09 -10.51 -1.06
N PRO A 77 18.05 -10.56 -0.11
CA PRO A 77 17.79 -10.36 1.33
C PRO A 77 17.04 -9.07 1.72
N ASP A 78 17.18 -7.99 0.94
CA ASP A 78 16.59 -6.67 1.24
C ASP A 78 15.43 -6.29 0.30
N VAL A 79 14.86 -7.26 -0.41
CA VAL A 79 13.70 -7.08 -1.28
C VAL A 79 12.63 -8.08 -0.89
N TYR A 80 11.41 -7.59 -0.69
CA TYR A 80 10.31 -8.35 -0.14
C TYR A 80 9.13 -8.34 -1.11
N PRO A 81 8.47 -9.48 -1.37
CA PRO A 81 7.15 -9.50 -1.99
C PRO A 81 6.17 -8.67 -1.15
N ALA A 82 5.54 -7.68 -1.77
CA ALA A 82 4.79 -6.64 -1.06
C ALA A 82 3.30 -6.59 -1.45
N CYS A 83 2.98 -6.78 -2.74
CA CYS A 83 1.60 -6.77 -3.21
C CYS A 83 1.34 -7.90 -4.20
N ASN A 84 0.41 -8.80 -3.88
CA ASN A 84 -0.04 -9.86 -4.79
C ASN A 84 -1.19 -9.34 -5.66
N ASN A 85 -0.86 -8.72 -6.80
CA ASN A 85 -1.84 -8.02 -7.63
C ASN A 85 -2.60 -8.96 -8.57
N ALA A 86 -1.91 -9.97 -9.12
CA ALA A 86 -2.49 -11.01 -9.97
C ALA A 86 -1.62 -12.26 -9.99
N SER A 87 -2.09 -13.33 -10.65
CA SER A 87 -1.37 -14.61 -10.76
C SER A 87 0.07 -14.51 -11.29
N LYS A 88 0.35 -13.51 -12.14
CA LYS A 88 1.68 -13.14 -12.62
C LYS A 88 1.94 -11.64 -12.55
N ASN A 89 1.55 -11.02 -11.44
CA ASN A 89 1.86 -9.62 -11.17
C ASN A 89 2.04 -9.42 -9.67
N VAL A 90 3.30 -9.25 -9.26
CA VAL A 90 3.64 -8.98 -7.86
C VAL A 90 4.42 -7.70 -7.78
N THR A 91 4.10 -6.84 -6.83
CA THR A 91 4.96 -5.71 -6.48
C THR A 91 5.93 -6.16 -5.40
N VAL A 92 7.22 -5.91 -5.59
CA VAL A 92 8.26 -6.04 -4.55
C VAL A 92 8.58 -4.68 -3.94
N SER A 93 9.07 -4.67 -2.71
CA SER A 93 9.42 -3.48 -1.92
C SER A 93 10.71 -3.74 -1.15
N GLY A 94 11.62 -2.77 -1.13
CA GLY A 94 12.94 -2.97 -0.52
C GLY A 94 13.82 -1.73 -0.56
N SER A 95 15.11 -1.90 -0.30
CA SER A 95 16.08 -0.81 -0.47
C SER A 95 16.17 -0.39 -1.95
N LEU A 96 16.47 0.88 -2.19
CA LEU A 96 16.55 1.43 -3.54
C LEU A 96 17.52 0.64 -4.42
N ASP A 97 18.78 0.48 -3.97
CA ASP A 97 19.81 -0.19 -4.74
C ASP A 97 19.48 -1.66 -5.01
N SER A 98 18.97 -2.39 -4.01
CA SER A 98 18.63 -3.81 -4.17
C SER A 98 17.45 -4.02 -5.11
N VAL A 99 16.42 -3.15 -5.05
CA VAL A 99 15.29 -3.22 -5.97
C VAL A 99 15.73 -2.89 -7.39
N LEU A 100 16.57 -1.87 -7.60
CA LEU A 100 17.06 -1.51 -8.94
C LEU A 100 17.91 -2.62 -9.55
N ASN A 101 18.83 -3.20 -8.78
CA ASN A 101 19.65 -4.33 -9.23
C ASN A 101 18.77 -5.54 -9.58
N PHE A 102 17.81 -5.86 -8.72
CA PHE A 102 16.90 -6.97 -8.97
C PHE A 102 16.03 -6.76 -10.22
N VAL A 103 15.55 -5.53 -10.45
CA VAL A 103 14.83 -5.18 -11.69
C VAL A 103 15.70 -5.40 -12.92
N ASN A 104 16.95 -4.94 -12.89
CA ASN A 104 17.90 -5.12 -14.00
C ASN A 104 18.18 -6.61 -14.27
N ASP A 105 18.40 -7.40 -13.22
CA ASP A 105 18.66 -8.84 -13.33
C ASP A 105 17.46 -9.58 -13.96
N LEU A 106 16.23 -9.23 -13.55
CA LEU A 106 15.01 -9.79 -14.12
C LEU A 106 14.83 -9.39 -15.58
N GLN A 107 15.07 -8.12 -15.92
CA GLN A 107 14.99 -7.64 -17.30
C GLN A 107 16.02 -8.33 -18.21
N ALA A 108 17.25 -8.56 -17.72
CA ALA A 108 18.28 -9.30 -18.44
C ALA A 108 17.88 -10.77 -18.73
N GLN A 109 17.02 -11.35 -17.89
CA GLN A 109 16.43 -12.68 -18.07
C GLN A 109 15.15 -12.67 -18.90
N GLY A 110 14.73 -11.52 -19.43
CA GLY A 110 13.49 -11.38 -20.21
C GLY A 110 12.22 -11.38 -19.37
N VAL A 111 12.32 -11.21 -18.06
CA VAL A 111 11.16 -11.09 -17.15
C VAL A 111 10.73 -9.63 -17.09
N TYR A 112 9.41 -9.39 -17.15
CA TYR A 112 8.87 -8.04 -16.94
C TYR A 112 9.18 -7.57 -15.53
N ALA A 113 9.88 -6.44 -15.40
CA ALA A 113 10.07 -5.74 -14.14
C ALA A 113 10.09 -4.23 -14.39
N LYS A 114 9.36 -3.46 -13.59
CA LYS A 114 9.27 -2.01 -13.74
C LYS A 114 9.17 -1.33 -12.38
N VAL A 115 10.09 -0.40 -12.10
CA VAL A 115 10.04 0.45 -10.91
C VAL A 115 8.74 1.27 -10.89
N VAL A 116 8.12 1.37 -9.72
CA VAL A 116 6.95 2.21 -9.49
C VAL A 116 7.33 3.33 -8.52
N ASP A 117 6.78 4.51 -8.75
CA ASP A 117 7.02 5.65 -7.87
C ASP A 117 6.43 5.36 -6.48
N SER A 118 7.30 5.45 -5.49
CA SER A 118 7.02 5.20 -4.08
C SER A 118 7.55 6.34 -3.21
N CYS A 119 7.90 7.49 -3.81
CA CYS A 119 8.53 8.63 -3.13
C CYS A 119 9.78 8.22 -2.34
N ASP A 120 10.59 7.32 -2.90
CA ASP A 120 11.73 6.64 -2.27
C ASP A 120 11.43 5.98 -0.91
N CYS A 121 10.19 5.49 -0.74
CA CYS A 121 9.77 4.69 0.40
C CYS A 121 9.69 3.20 0.04
N SER A 122 9.67 2.35 1.07
CA SER A 122 9.50 0.90 0.93
C SER A 122 8.30 0.38 1.75
N PRO A 123 7.06 0.81 1.45
CA PRO A 123 5.88 0.36 2.18
C PRO A 123 5.66 -1.15 2.01
N HIS A 124 4.90 -1.77 2.93
CA HIS A 124 4.61 -3.21 2.92
C HIS A 124 5.87 -4.10 2.95
N SER A 125 6.93 -3.62 3.60
CA SER A 125 8.15 -4.37 3.86
C SER A 125 8.61 -4.12 5.31
N PRO A 126 9.51 -4.97 5.86
CA PRO A 126 10.08 -4.74 7.18
C PRO A 126 10.78 -3.38 7.34
N LEU A 127 11.26 -2.78 6.25
CA LEU A 127 11.90 -1.46 6.27
C LEU A 127 10.94 -0.33 6.65
N ALA A 128 9.61 -0.56 6.58
CA ALA A 128 8.61 0.40 7.04
C ALA A 128 8.26 0.28 8.54
N SER A 129 8.95 -0.57 9.31
CA SER A 129 8.62 -0.85 10.72
C SER A 129 8.72 0.40 11.61
N ASP A 130 9.78 1.20 11.44
CA ASP A 130 9.95 2.44 12.20
C ASP A 130 8.85 3.46 11.86
N ALA A 131 8.45 3.52 10.58
CA ALA A 131 7.32 4.34 10.13
C ALA A 131 6.01 3.87 10.76
N ALA A 132 5.80 2.57 10.93
CA ALA A 132 4.62 2.03 11.61
C ALA A 132 4.56 2.45 13.08
N VAL A 133 5.70 2.49 13.78
CA VAL A 133 5.78 2.98 15.18
C VAL A 133 5.40 4.46 15.26
N LEU A 134 6.00 5.31 14.41
CA LEU A 134 5.68 6.73 14.35
C LEU A 134 4.21 6.98 13.98
N PHE A 135 3.71 6.26 12.99
CA PHE A 135 2.32 6.34 12.54
C PHE A 135 1.35 6.03 13.69
N ARG A 136 1.58 4.92 14.41
CA ARG A 136 0.74 4.53 15.55
C ARG A 136 0.75 5.57 16.66
N LYS A 137 1.95 6.06 17.03
CA LYS A 137 2.12 7.09 18.06
C LYS A 137 1.36 8.37 17.68
N ASN A 138 1.50 8.81 16.43
CA ASN A 138 0.94 10.08 15.96
C ASN A 138 -0.58 10.02 15.68
N LEU A 139 -1.16 8.82 15.53
CA LEU A 139 -2.62 8.65 15.44
C LEU A 139 -3.31 8.44 16.79
N GLN A 140 -2.56 8.09 17.84
CA GLN A 140 -3.14 7.79 19.14
C GLN A 140 -3.88 9.01 19.70
N GLY A 141 -5.18 8.86 19.94
CA GLY A 141 -6.04 9.94 20.44
C GLY A 141 -6.44 10.99 19.40
N VAL A 142 -5.96 10.87 18.15
CA VAL A 142 -6.32 11.77 17.03
C VAL A 142 -7.51 11.22 16.25
N VAL A 143 -7.56 9.90 16.04
CA VAL A 143 -8.65 9.24 15.32
C VAL A 143 -9.22 8.11 16.17
N SER A 144 -10.55 8.13 16.35
CA SER A 144 -11.33 7.04 16.93
C SER A 144 -12.18 6.37 15.85
N ILE A 145 -12.15 5.04 15.81
CA ILE A 145 -13.03 4.25 14.96
C ILE A 145 -14.28 3.92 15.78
N GLU A 146 -15.40 4.54 15.43
CA GLU A 146 -16.66 4.39 16.18
C GLU A 146 -17.52 3.23 15.68
N LYS A 147 -17.36 2.86 14.39
CA LYS A 147 -18.16 1.81 13.75
C LYS A 147 -17.27 0.63 13.34
N PRO A 148 -17.71 -0.60 13.60
CA PRO A 148 -17.01 -1.78 13.11
C PRO A 148 -17.15 -1.87 11.60
N ARG A 149 -16.19 -2.55 10.98
CA ARG A 149 -16.22 -2.87 9.56
C ARG A 149 -17.42 -3.76 9.22
N SER A 150 -18.11 -3.47 8.12
CA SER A 150 -19.16 -4.32 7.60
C SER A 150 -18.61 -5.47 6.76
N SER A 151 -19.47 -6.46 6.47
CA SER A 151 -19.14 -7.56 5.56
C SER A 151 -18.96 -7.14 4.10
N LYS A 152 -19.30 -5.89 3.73
CA LYS A 152 -19.08 -5.36 2.37
C LYS A 152 -17.60 -5.07 2.10
N TRP A 153 -16.80 -4.88 3.14
CA TRP A 153 -15.37 -4.59 3.02
C TRP A 153 -14.52 -5.86 3.08
N ILE A 154 -13.98 -6.27 1.93
CA ILE A 154 -12.96 -7.32 1.85
C ILE A 154 -11.58 -6.69 2.18
N CYS A 155 -10.99 -7.08 3.32
CA CYS A 155 -9.67 -6.57 3.74
C CYS A 155 -8.56 -7.11 2.84
N THR A 156 -7.49 -6.32 2.65
CA THR A 156 -6.28 -6.75 1.95
C THR A 156 -4.99 -6.62 2.77
N SER A 157 -5.09 -6.15 4.02
CA SER A 157 -3.97 -6.01 4.97
C SER A 157 -3.85 -7.19 5.93
#